data_AF-A0A8X6NQM9-F1
#
_entry.id   AF-A0A8X6NQM9-F1
#
_cell.length_a   1.000
_cell.length_b   1.000
_cell.length_c   1.000
_cell.angle_alpha   90.00
_cell.angle_beta   90.00
_cell.angle_gamma   90.00
#
_symmetry.space_group_name_H-M   'P 1'
#
loop_
_entity.id
_entity.type
_entity.pdbx_description
1 polymer ?
#
loop_
_entity_poly.entity_id
_entity_poly.type
_entity_poly.pdbx_seq_one_letter_code
_entity_poly.pdbx_strand_id
1 'polypeptide(L)'
;MKHNTYQLLKKAYLGNVDHSALFQVLQEEKDPFVQRAVRLAAQMDSIKFPWDTRPFQDQFRQGTPQERLDQTVMMFLLRLVAVVKEEMHIRTFRKPESHEAVQAWISLLKHTIFTTLTLLYNVRWTVKHFFLLDNLIFDLVHEGRVSALRQFMTEELHISMTDTPTLAERHFEKLNFLNIAQFGSSFWRLLHWMAEAMDLRDAQSHPDIEMAKQVWRELITEPLYRLLRCGICMAHMRHIVQELRSELLDESTQYKLLWFNIHNKVTSKRMYYTSGDALSGTQSTYSESELEEDAAFMRQGLVP
;
A
#
# COMPACT_ATOMS: atom_id res chain seq x y z
N MET A 1 12.09 -21.21 -14.22
CA MET A 1 10.90 -20.83 -15.01
C MET A 1 11.30 -20.28 -16.36
N LYS A 2 10.73 -20.80 -17.46
CA LYS A 2 11.00 -20.29 -18.82
C LYS A 2 10.54 -18.83 -18.96
N HIS A 3 11.24 -18.00 -19.75
CA HIS A 3 10.87 -16.59 -19.97
C HIS A 3 9.42 -16.44 -20.49
N ASN A 4 8.96 -17.38 -21.30
CA ASN A 4 7.60 -17.41 -21.85
C ASN A 4 6.54 -17.64 -20.76
N THR A 5 6.79 -18.53 -19.79
CA THR A 5 5.92 -18.75 -18.64
C THR A 5 5.66 -17.47 -17.85
N TYR A 6 6.71 -16.68 -17.60
CA TYR A 6 6.55 -15.39 -16.92
C TYR A 6 5.71 -14.40 -17.73
N GLN A 7 6.00 -14.25 -19.03
CA GLN A 7 5.28 -13.28 -19.87
C GLN A 7 3.80 -13.64 -19.97
N LEU A 8 3.52 -14.95 -20.00
CA LEU A 8 2.18 -15.49 -19.99
C LEU A 8 1.46 -15.22 -18.66
N LEU A 9 2.09 -15.50 -17.52
CA LEU A 9 1.56 -15.15 -16.20
C LEU A 9 1.29 -13.65 -16.09
N LYS A 10 2.25 -12.82 -16.49
CA LYS A 10 2.10 -11.35 -16.49
C LYS A 10 0.90 -10.92 -17.34
N LYS A 11 0.72 -11.47 -18.54
CA LYS A 11 -0.44 -11.18 -19.40
C LYS A 11 -1.76 -11.61 -18.75
N ALA A 12 -1.79 -12.81 -18.17
CA ALA A 12 -2.97 -13.33 -17.48
C ALA A 12 -3.38 -12.45 -16.30
N TYR A 13 -2.41 -12.04 -15.49
CA TYR A 13 -2.64 -11.09 -14.40
C TYR A 13 -3.06 -9.69 -14.85
N LEU A 14 -2.69 -9.28 -16.07
CA LEU A 14 -3.17 -8.05 -16.72
C LEU A 14 -4.54 -8.22 -17.41
N GLY A 15 -5.24 -9.34 -17.18
CA GLY A 15 -6.57 -9.61 -17.71
C GLY A 15 -6.60 -10.25 -19.10
N ASN A 16 -5.43 -10.54 -19.69
CA ASN A 16 -5.29 -11.24 -20.96
C ASN A 16 -4.94 -12.71 -20.70
N VAL A 17 -5.95 -13.49 -20.31
CA VAL A 17 -5.78 -14.87 -19.87
C VAL A 17 -5.84 -15.81 -21.08
N ASP A 18 -4.69 -16.38 -21.43
CA ASP A 18 -4.60 -17.45 -22.42
C ASP A 18 -4.55 -18.79 -21.66
N HIS A 19 -5.74 -19.34 -21.38
CA HIS A 19 -5.90 -20.57 -20.61
C HIS A 19 -5.16 -21.75 -21.26
N SER A 20 -5.17 -21.85 -22.59
CA SER A 20 -4.49 -22.92 -23.33
C SER A 20 -2.99 -22.91 -23.03
N ALA A 21 -2.35 -21.75 -23.18
CA ALA A 21 -0.93 -21.60 -22.89
C ALA A 21 -0.64 -21.81 -21.39
N LEU A 22 -1.52 -21.38 -20.48
CA LEU A 22 -1.32 -21.56 -19.04
C LEU A 22 -1.42 -23.03 -18.64
N PHE A 23 -2.37 -23.78 -19.22
CA PHE A 23 -2.49 -25.23 -19.00
C PHE A 23 -1.31 -25.99 -19.58
N GLN A 24 -0.78 -25.57 -20.74
CA GLN A 24 0.44 -26.16 -21.28
C GLN A 24 1.64 -25.92 -20.36
N VAL A 25 1.80 -24.70 -19.85
CA VAL A 25 2.84 -24.39 -18.87
C VAL A 25 2.69 -25.22 -17.59
N LEU A 26 1.46 -25.49 -17.12
CA LEU A 26 1.22 -26.34 -15.95
C LEU A 26 1.74 -27.77 -16.13
N GLN A 27 1.70 -28.29 -17.36
CA GLN A 27 2.20 -29.63 -17.69
C GLN A 27 3.73 -29.64 -17.85
N GLU A 28 4.32 -28.54 -18.30
CA GLU A 28 5.75 -28.45 -18.60
C GLU A 28 6.62 -28.02 -17.40
N GLU A 29 6.12 -27.12 -16.55
CA GLU A 29 6.88 -26.61 -15.40
C GLU A 29 6.78 -27.56 -14.21
N LYS A 30 7.93 -27.94 -13.65
CA LYS A 30 8.02 -28.86 -12.49
C LYS A 30 8.12 -28.14 -11.15
N ASP A 31 8.33 -26.83 -11.16
CA ASP A 31 8.48 -26.03 -9.96
C ASP A 31 7.10 -25.82 -9.28
N PRO A 32 6.91 -26.25 -8.02
CA PRO A 32 5.64 -26.13 -7.30
C PRO A 32 5.15 -24.68 -7.14
N PHE A 33 6.05 -23.70 -7.01
CA PHE A 33 5.69 -22.29 -6.89
C PHE A 33 5.17 -21.75 -8.22
N VAL A 34 5.83 -22.12 -9.32
CA VAL A 34 5.39 -21.74 -10.67
C VAL A 34 4.05 -22.40 -11.00
N GLN A 35 3.88 -23.68 -10.68
CA GLN A 35 2.60 -24.36 -10.86
C GLN A 35 1.47 -23.69 -10.08
N ARG A 36 1.70 -23.25 -8.83
CA ARG A 36 0.71 -22.51 -8.03
C ARG A 36 0.33 -21.19 -8.72
N ALA A 37 1.31 -20.41 -9.15
CA ALA A 37 1.07 -19.14 -9.84
C ALA A 37 0.28 -19.33 -11.15
N VAL A 38 0.57 -20.39 -11.91
CA VAL A 38 -0.11 -20.69 -13.17
C VAL A 38 -1.53 -21.22 -12.94
N ARG A 39 -1.76 -22.03 -11.91
CA ARG A 39 -3.12 -22.43 -11.50
C ARG A 39 -3.97 -21.22 -11.12
N LEU A 40 -3.41 -20.31 -10.33
CA LEU A 40 -4.10 -19.07 -9.94
C LEU A 40 -4.44 -18.22 -11.18
N ALA A 41 -3.46 -17.98 -12.05
CA ALA A 41 -3.67 -17.23 -13.28
C ALA A 41 -4.68 -17.89 -14.24
N ALA A 42 -4.67 -19.22 -14.35
CA ALA A 42 -5.60 -19.98 -15.19
C ALA A 42 -7.03 -20.01 -14.65
N GLN A 43 -7.22 -19.70 -13.36
CA GLN A 43 -8.52 -19.54 -12.71
C GLN A 43 -8.99 -18.08 -12.67
N MET A 44 -8.16 -17.13 -13.12
CA MET A 44 -8.60 -15.75 -13.29
C MET A 44 -9.49 -15.69 -14.52
N ASP A 45 -10.81 -15.58 -14.34
CA ASP A 45 -11.65 -15.06 -15.41
C ASP A 45 -11.22 -13.60 -15.69
N SER A 46 -11.39 -13.15 -16.94
CA SER A 46 -11.16 -11.76 -17.39
C SER A 46 -12.18 -10.79 -16.78
N ILE A 47 -12.30 -10.80 -15.46
CA ILE A 47 -13.20 -9.95 -14.71
C ILE A 47 -12.58 -8.55 -14.71
N LYS A 48 -13.09 -7.69 -15.59
CA LYS A 48 -13.02 -6.23 -15.43
C LYS A 48 -13.60 -5.91 -14.06
N PHE A 49 -12.73 -5.83 -13.06
CA PHE A 49 -13.17 -5.60 -11.70
C PHE A 49 -13.38 -4.10 -11.52
N PRO A 50 -14.57 -3.66 -11.06
CA PRO A 50 -14.80 -2.25 -10.76
C PRO A 50 -14.12 -1.93 -9.43
N TRP A 51 -12.79 -1.86 -9.44
CA TRP A 51 -12.08 -1.15 -8.39
C TRP A 51 -12.60 0.28 -8.40
N ASP A 52 -12.96 0.79 -7.23
CA ASP A 52 -13.46 2.15 -7.11
C ASP A 52 -12.35 3.13 -7.50
N THR A 53 -12.42 3.64 -8.74
CA THR A 53 -11.50 4.65 -9.27
C THR A 53 -11.94 6.07 -8.93
N ARG A 54 -12.98 6.24 -8.12
CA ARG A 54 -13.45 7.57 -7.75
C ARG A 54 -12.33 8.33 -7.02
N PRO A 55 -12.20 9.65 -7.29
CA PRO A 55 -11.23 10.51 -6.63
C PRO A 55 -11.29 10.41 -5.10
N PHE A 56 -10.19 10.81 -4.44
CA PHE A 56 -10.09 10.90 -2.99
C PHE A 56 -11.32 11.60 -2.36
N GLN A 57 -11.78 12.70 -2.98
CA GLN A 57 -12.80 13.62 -2.47
C GLN A 57 -14.23 13.06 -2.41
N ASP A 58 -14.68 12.27 -3.40
CA ASP A 58 -16.12 11.95 -3.55
C ASP A 58 -16.64 10.89 -2.56
N GLN A 59 -15.74 10.20 -1.86
CA GLN A 59 -16.02 8.92 -1.19
C GLN A 59 -15.44 8.81 0.22
N PHE A 60 -14.46 9.66 0.56
CA PHE A 60 -13.62 9.45 1.75
C PHE A 60 -14.43 9.34 3.04
N ARG A 61 -15.42 10.21 3.21
CA ARG A 61 -16.28 10.29 4.39
C ARG A 61 -17.57 9.44 4.31
N GLN A 62 -17.76 8.64 3.26
CA GLN A 62 -18.95 7.78 3.16
C GLN A 62 -18.74 6.52 4.04
N GLY A 63 -19.47 6.34 5.13
CA GLY A 63 -19.26 5.22 6.07
C GLY A 63 -18.53 5.67 7.35
N THR A 64 -18.19 4.74 8.24
CA THR A 64 -17.57 5.10 9.52
C THR A 64 -16.07 5.39 9.37
N PRO A 65 -15.49 6.27 10.22
CA PRO A 65 -14.04 6.50 10.26
C PRO A 65 -13.21 5.22 10.40
N GLN A 66 -13.65 4.30 11.26
CA GLN A 66 -12.97 3.02 11.50
C GLN A 66 -12.97 2.13 10.25
N GLU A 67 -14.13 1.97 9.59
CA GLU A 67 -14.22 1.21 8.34
C GLU A 67 -13.27 1.77 7.27
N ARG A 68 -13.16 3.10 7.19
CA ARG A 68 -12.30 3.76 6.20
C ARG A 68 -10.82 3.65 6.53
N LEU A 69 -10.47 3.69 7.81
CA LEU A 69 -9.12 3.39 8.29
C LEU A 69 -8.74 1.95 7.93
N ASP A 70 -9.56 0.96 8.32
CA ASP A 70 -9.31 -0.46 8.09
C ASP A 70 -9.14 -0.77 6.59
N GLN A 71 -10.03 -0.24 5.74
CA GLN A 71 -9.92 -0.43 4.28
C GLN A 71 -8.63 0.19 3.73
N THR A 72 -8.21 1.34 4.25
CA THR A 72 -6.98 2.02 3.79
C THR A 72 -5.75 1.23 4.20
N VAL A 73 -5.66 0.81 5.46
CA VAL A 73 -4.54 0.04 6.01
C VAL A 73 -4.42 -1.31 5.34
N MET A 74 -5.53 -2.06 5.23
CA MET A 74 -5.53 -3.36 4.57
C MET A 74 -5.17 -3.25 3.10
N MET A 75 -5.70 -2.26 2.37
CA MET A 75 -5.32 -2.02 0.98
C MET A 75 -3.82 -1.76 0.83
N PHE A 76 -3.27 -0.88 1.67
CA PHE A 76 -1.87 -0.49 1.54
C PHE A 76 -0.91 -1.62 1.93
N LEU A 77 -1.10 -2.23 3.10
CA LEU A 77 -0.22 -3.28 3.60
C LEU A 77 -0.30 -4.52 2.70
N LEU A 78 -1.50 -4.96 2.31
CA LEU A 78 -1.63 -6.11 1.40
C LEU A 78 -1.09 -5.81 0.00
N ARG A 79 -1.19 -4.57 -0.50
CA ARG A 79 -0.53 -4.17 -1.74
C ARG A 79 0.99 -4.29 -1.62
N LEU A 80 1.58 -3.83 -0.52
CA LEU A 80 3.02 -3.97 -0.28
C LEU A 80 3.42 -5.45 -0.20
N VAL A 81 2.66 -6.29 0.51
CA VAL A 81 2.88 -7.75 0.53
C VAL A 81 2.85 -8.31 -0.90
N ALA A 82 1.86 -7.94 -1.71
CA ALA A 82 1.77 -8.41 -3.10
C ALA A 82 2.98 -7.97 -3.95
N VAL A 83 3.51 -6.76 -3.73
CA VAL A 83 4.77 -6.28 -4.36
C VAL A 83 5.96 -7.10 -3.89
N VAL A 84 6.10 -7.35 -2.58
CA VAL A 84 7.21 -8.15 -2.05
C VAL A 84 7.17 -9.57 -2.61
N LYS A 85 5.97 -10.18 -2.71
CA LYS A 85 5.79 -11.50 -3.34
C LYS A 85 6.22 -11.50 -4.81
N GLU A 86 5.86 -10.47 -5.59
CA GLU A 86 6.30 -10.34 -6.98
C GLU A 86 7.82 -10.18 -7.06
N GLU A 87 8.41 -9.32 -6.24
CA GLU A 87 9.86 -9.09 -6.23
C GLU A 87 10.61 -10.37 -5.84
N MET A 88 10.11 -11.13 -4.85
CA MET A 88 10.64 -12.46 -4.53
C MET A 88 10.58 -13.41 -5.73
N HIS A 89 9.43 -13.49 -6.43
CA HIS A 89 9.34 -14.32 -7.63
C HIS A 89 10.33 -13.87 -8.72
N ILE A 90 10.40 -12.57 -9.00
CA ILE A 90 11.34 -12.04 -10.00
C ILE A 90 12.78 -12.37 -9.62
N ARG A 91 13.17 -12.19 -8.37
CA ARG A 91 14.56 -12.33 -7.93
C ARG A 91 14.98 -13.79 -7.83
N THR A 92 14.14 -14.66 -7.28
CA THR A 92 14.37 -16.11 -7.24
C THR A 92 14.57 -16.69 -8.63
N PHE A 93 13.82 -16.21 -9.64
CA PHE A 93 13.82 -16.83 -10.96
C PHE A 93 14.62 -16.10 -12.04
N ARG A 94 14.92 -14.81 -11.89
CA ARG A 94 15.58 -14.00 -12.94
C ARG A 94 16.90 -13.39 -12.53
N LYS A 95 17.13 -13.15 -11.23
CA LYS A 95 18.32 -12.47 -10.70
C LYS A 95 18.68 -13.02 -9.30
N PRO A 96 18.98 -14.32 -9.16
CA PRO A 96 19.22 -14.96 -7.86
C PRO A 96 20.36 -14.31 -7.07
N GLU A 97 21.32 -13.66 -7.74
CA GLU A 97 22.41 -12.88 -7.14
C GLU A 97 21.96 -11.64 -6.36
N SER A 98 20.68 -11.27 -6.43
CA SER A 98 20.15 -10.05 -5.79
C SER A 98 19.22 -10.33 -4.60
N HIS A 99 19.57 -11.32 -3.78
CA HIS A 99 18.88 -11.65 -2.52
C HIS A 99 18.85 -10.49 -1.52
N GLU A 100 19.87 -9.63 -1.49
CA GLU A 100 19.91 -8.43 -0.64
C GLU A 100 18.73 -7.48 -0.93
N ALA A 101 18.29 -7.40 -2.19
CA ALA A 101 17.13 -6.60 -2.55
C ALA A 101 15.82 -7.16 -1.97
N VAL A 102 15.71 -8.49 -1.83
CA VAL A 102 14.55 -9.14 -1.17
C VAL A 102 14.53 -8.82 0.32
N GLN A 103 15.69 -8.88 0.98
CA GLN A 103 15.82 -8.50 2.39
C GLN A 103 15.42 -7.04 2.62
N ALA A 104 15.81 -6.13 1.73
CA ALA A 104 15.39 -4.72 1.79
C ALA A 104 13.87 -4.56 1.65
N TRP A 105 13.22 -5.33 0.76
CA TRP A 105 11.76 -5.33 0.62
C TRP A 105 11.03 -5.91 1.84
N ILE A 106 11.57 -6.96 2.44
CA ILE A 106 11.04 -7.54 3.69
C ILE A 106 11.19 -6.55 4.85
N SER A 107 12.35 -5.92 4.98
CA SER A 107 12.60 -4.88 5.99
C SER A 107 11.65 -3.69 5.81
N LEU A 108 11.43 -3.25 4.57
CA LEU A 108 10.45 -2.23 4.24
C LEU A 108 9.03 -2.62 4.68
N LEU A 109 8.60 -3.85 4.39
CA LEU A 109 7.30 -4.36 4.84
C LEU A 109 7.19 -4.37 6.36
N LYS A 110 8.21 -4.87 7.06
CA LYS A 110 8.26 -4.92 8.52
C LYS A 110 8.14 -3.53 9.15
N HIS A 111 8.95 -2.58 8.68
CA HIS A 111 8.93 -1.19 9.15
C HIS A 111 7.60 -0.50 8.81
N THR A 112 7.03 -0.76 7.63
CA THR A 112 5.72 -0.20 7.25
C THR A 112 4.62 -0.73 8.18
N ILE A 113 4.55 -2.04 8.45
CA ILE A 113 3.58 -2.60 9.38
C ILE A 113 3.75 -2.00 10.77
N PHE A 114 4.98 -1.97 11.29
CA PHE A 114 5.29 -1.37 12.59
C PHE A 114 4.78 0.06 12.67
N THR A 115 5.21 0.93 11.75
CA THR A 115 4.84 2.36 11.77
C THR A 115 3.35 2.59 11.60
N THR A 116 2.72 1.93 10.63
CA THR A 116 1.28 2.06 10.37
C THR A 116 0.46 1.62 11.57
N LEU A 117 0.77 0.47 12.18
CA LEU A 117 0.00 -0.02 13.33
C LEU A 117 0.25 0.81 14.59
N THR A 118 1.49 1.23 14.85
CA THR A 118 1.80 2.11 16.00
C THR A 118 1.10 3.46 15.86
N LEU A 119 1.20 4.12 14.71
CA LEU A 119 0.70 5.48 14.57
C LEU A 119 -0.82 5.51 14.41
N LEU A 120 -1.39 4.65 13.57
CA LEU A 120 -2.83 4.69 13.29
C LEU A 120 -3.67 4.01 14.38
N TYR A 121 -3.21 2.89 14.93
CA TYR A 121 -3.95 2.11 15.94
C TYR A 121 -3.37 2.23 17.36
N ASN A 122 -2.36 3.08 17.58
CA ASN A 122 -1.73 3.28 18.90
C ASN A 122 -1.18 1.98 19.53
N VAL A 123 -0.72 1.04 18.70
CA VAL A 123 -0.21 -0.26 19.17
C VAL A 123 1.08 -0.06 19.99
N ARG A 124 1.14 -0.76 21.13
CA ARG A 124 2.34 -0.84 21.97
C ARG A 124 3.06 -2.17 21.74
N TRP A 125 4.34 -2.08 21.41
CA TRP A 125 5.12 -3.23 20.99
C TRP A 125 5.88 -3.80 22.18
N THR A 126 5.52 -5.03 22.54
CA THR A 126 6.32 -5.84 23.46
C THR A 126 7.33 -6.64 22.64
N VAL A 127 8.34 -7.19 23.32
CA VAL A 127 9.29 -8.13 22.68
C VAL A 127 8.55 -9.29 21.99
N LYS A 128 7.45 -9.77 22.58
CA LYS A 128 6.58 -10.79 21.97
C LYS A 128 6.01 -10.32 20.63
N HIS A 129 5.45 -9.10 20.57
CA HIS A 129 4.83 -8.57 19.35
C HIS A 129 5.84 -8.41 18.21
N PHE A 130 7.08 -7.98 18.51
CA PHE A 130 8.14 -7.88 17.50
C PHE A 130 8.53 -9.24 16.91
N PHE A 131 8.58 -10.30 17.72
CA PHE A 131 8.83 -11.66 17.23
C PHE A 131 7.68 -12.16 16.36
N LEU A 132 6.43 -11.92 16.78
CA LEU A 132 5.25 -12.30 15.99
C LEU A 132 5.17 -11.57 14.65
N LEU A 133 5.75 -10.37 14.55
CA LEU A 133 5.83 -9.65 13.28
C LEU A 133 6.65 -10.44 12.25
N ASP A 134 7.73 -11.13 12.63
CA ASP A 134 8.50 -11.97 11.71
C ASP A 134 7.68 -13.19 11.24
N ASN A 135 6.89 -13.79 12.13
CA ASN A 135 5.96 -14.87 11.75
C ASN A 135 4.89 -14.36 10.78
N LEU A 136 4.34 -13.16 11.02
CA LEU A 136 3.37 -12.56 10.12
C LEU A 136 3.95 -12.35 8.72
N ILE A 137 5.19 -11.86 8.61
CA ILE A 137 5.87 -11.69 7.32
C ILE A 137 5.99 -13.03 6.61
N PHE A 138 6.38 -14.09 7.35
CA PHE A 138 6.46 -15.43 6.80
C PHE A 138 5.11 -15.91 6.24
N ASP A 139 4.04 -15.80 7.02
CA ASP A 139 2.70 -16.22 6.61
C ASP A 139 2.19 -15.45 5.39
N LEU A 140 2.38 -14.12 5.37
CA LEU A 140 1.90 -13.26 4.31
C LEU A 140 2.67 -13.48 3.00
N VAL A 141 4.00 -13.54 3.08
CA VAL A 141 4.86 -13.50 1.90
C VAL A 141 5.16 -14.91 1.38
N HIS A 142 5.55 -15.83 2.28
CA HIS A 142 5.96 -17.18 1.90
C HIS A 142 4.77 -18.13 1.76
N GLU A 143 3.88 -18.20 2.75
CA GLU A 143 2.70 -19.07 2.67
C GLU A 143 1.61 -18.50 1.76
N GLY A 144 1.54 -17.16 1.69
CA GLY A 144 0.51 -16.43 0.96
C GLY A 144 -0.83 -16.41 1.69
N ARG A 145 -0.82 -16.52 3.04
CA ARG A 145 -2.00 -16.52 3.89
C ARG A 145 -2.50 -15.09 4.10
N VAL A 146 -3.35 -14.60 3.20
CA VAL A 146 -3.88 -13.22 3.22
C VAL A 146 -4.56 -12.86 4.54
N SER A 147 -5.27 -13.81 5.16
CA SER A 147 -5.94 -13.61 6.44
C SER A 147 -4.99 -13.36 7.62
N ALA A 148 -3.69 -13.67 7.48
CA ALA A 148 -2.72 -13.56 8.55
C ALA A 148 -2.61 -12.13 9.11
N LEU A 149 -2.70 -11.11 8.24
CA LEU A 149 -2.63 -9.71 8.67
C LEU A 149 -3.81 -9.34 9.57
N ARG A 150 -5.03 -9.70 9.15
CA ARG A 150 -6.23 -9.48 9.96
C ARG A 150 -6.14 -10.23 11.28
N GLN A 151 -5.82 -11.53 11.24
CA GLN A 151 -5.70 -12.36 12.45
C GLN A 151 -4.67 -11.78 13.42
N PHE A 152 -3.51 -11.34 12.93
CA PHE A 152 -2.52 -10.68 13.77
C PHE A 152 -3.05 -9.39 14.39
N MET A 153 -3.71 -8.54 13.61
CA MET A 153 -4.32 -7.31 14.12
C MET A 153 -5.39 -7.59 15.18
N THR A 154 -6.30 -8.54 14.95
CA THR A 154 -7.45 -8.80 15.84
C THR A 154 -7.13 -9.69 17.02
N GLU A 155 -6.34 -10.75 16.82
CA GLU A 155 -6.10 -11.79 17.83
C GLU A 155 -4.86 -11.50 18.67
N GLU A 156 -3.76 -11.02 18.06
CA GLU A 156 -2.51 -10.76 18.77
C GLU A 156 -2.38 -9.32 19.27
N LEU A 157 -2.89 -8.35 18.49
CA LEU A 157 -2.83 -6.92 18.85
C LEU A 157 -4.16 -6.37 19.41
N HIS A 158 -5.23 -7.17 19.43
CA HIS A 158 -6.55 -6.79 19.92
C HIS A 158 -7.13 -5.51 19.28
N ILE A 159 -6.79 -5.26 18.02
CA ILE A 159 -7.36 -4.17 17.23
C ILE A 159 -8.78 -4.55 16.83
N SER A 160 -9.76 -3.71 17.19
CA SER A 160 -11.14 -3.86 16.74
C SER A 160 -11.23 -3.53 15.25
N MET A 161 -11.53 -4.53 14.43
CA MET A 161 -11.74 -4.37 12.99
C MET A 161 -13.19 -4.70 12.61
N THR A 162 -13.62 -4.21 11.45
CA THR A 162 -14.93 -4.59 10.89
C THR A 162 -15.00 -6.10 10.62
N ASP A 163 -16.10 -6.77 10.95
CA ASP A 163 -16.25 -8.23 10.84
C ASP A 163 -16.10 -8.79 9.41
N THR A 164 -16.31 -7.95 8.38
CA THR A 164 -16.24 -8.39 6.99
C THR A 164 -14.84 -8.21 6.41
N PRO A 165 -14.36 -9.16 5.57
CA PRO A 165 -13.12 -8.98 4.82
C PRO A 165 -13.21 -7.75 3.91
N THR A 166 -12.13 -6.95 3.90
CA THR A 166 -11.96 -5.78 3.03
C THR A 166 -11.86 -6.18 1.56
N LEU A 167 -12.02 -5.22 0.65
CA LEU A 167 -11.85 -5.49 -0.79
C LEU A 167 -10.42 -5.95 -1.10
N ALA A 168 -9.43 -5.44 -0.37
CA ALA A 168 -8.04 -5.83 -0.52
C ALA A 168 -7.81 -7.31 -0.20
N GLU A 169 -8.44 -7.81 0.86
CA GLU A 169 -8.35 -9.22 1.24
C GLU A 169 -9.02 -10.13 0.21
N ARG A 170 -10.22 -9.77 -0.26
CA ARG A 170 -10.98 -10.56 -1.24
C ARG A 170 -10.28 -10.65 -2.60
N HIS A 171 -9.44 -9.67 -2.92
CA HIS A 171 -8.82 -9.53 -4.24
C HIS A 171 -7.29 -9.40 -4.18
N PHE A 172 -6.68 -9.99 -3.16
CA PHE A 172 -5.25 -9.92 -2.89
C PHE A 172 -4.37 -10.19 -4.12
N GLU A 173 -4.65 -11.27 -4.86
CA GLU A 173 -3.87 -11.69 -6.04
C GLU A 173 -3.88 -10.65 -7.17
N LYS A 174 -4.86 -9.73 -7.17
CA LYS A 174 -4.98 -8.65 -8.16
C LYS A 174 -4.34 -7.35 -7.71
N LEU A 175 -4.02 -7.20 -6.42
CA LEU A 175 -3.47 -5.97 -5.88
C LEU A 175 -2.19 -5.58 -6.62
N ASN A 176 -1.38 -6.57 -7.02
CA ASN A 176 -0.12 -6.24 -7.67
C ASN A 176 -0.27 -5.50 -9.02
N PHE A 177 -1.43 -5.63 -9.64
CA PHE A 177 -1.72 -5.14 -11.00
C PHE A 177 -2.57 -3.88 -11.01
N LEU A 178 -2.89 -3.33 -9.83
CA LEU A 178 -3.56 -2.05 -9.75
C LEU A 178 -2.71 -0.99 -10.44
N ASN A 179 -3.31 -0.32 -11.42
CA ASN A 179 -2.71 0.82 -12.06
C ASN A 179 -2.75 2.05 -11.13
N ILE A 180 -2.10 3.14 -11.55
CA ILE A 180 -2.01 4.35 -10.74
C ILE A 180 -3.37 5.01 -10.47
N ALA A 181 -4.34 4.88 -11.38
CA ALA A 181 -5.69 5.42 -11.17
C ALA A 181 -6.44 4.63 -10.09
N GLN A 182 -6.14 3.35 -9.93
CA GLN A 182 -6.76 2.47 -8.92
C GLN A 182 -6.06 2.58 -7.56
N PHE A 183 -4.73 2.52 -7.53
CA PHE A 183 -3.98 2.53 -6.26
C PHE A 183 -3.66 3.94 -5.74
N GLY A 184 -3.56 4.94 -6.63
CA GLY A 184 -3.15 6.29 -6.25
C GLY A 184 -4.03 6.93 -5.18
N SER A 185 -5.35 6.69 -5.24
CA SER A 185 -6.29 7.16 -4.22
C SER A 185 -5.99 6.55 -2.84
N SER A 186 -5.78 5.24 -2.77
CA SER A 186 -5.40 4.54 -1.53
C SER A 186 -4.04 4.97 -0.98
N PHE A 187 -3.08 5.24 -1.86
CA PHE A 187 -1.77 5.75 -1.47
C PHE A 187 -1.89 7.13 -0.80
N TRP A 188 -2.64 8.06 -1.41
CA TRP A 188 -2.91 9.37 -0.81
C TRP A 188 -3.69 9.26 0.50
N ARG A 189 -4.69 8.36 0.58
CA ARG A 189 -5.42 8.11 1.84
C ARG A 189 -4.48 7.73 2.96
N LEU A 190 -3.58 6.77 2.74
CA LEU A 190 -2.63 6.41 3.80
C LEU A 190 -1.78 7.61 4.21
N LEU A 191 -1.26 8.38 3.26
CA LEU A 191 -0.42 9.55 3.57
C LEU A 191 -1.17 10.57 4.45
N HIS A 192 -2.44 10.83 4.16
CA HIS A 192 -3.26 11.75 4.97
C HIS A 192 -3.59 11.19 6.36
N TRP A 193 -3.93 9.90 6.46
CA TRP A 193 -4.13 9.24 7.77
C TRP A 193 -2.87 9.27 8.63
N MET A 194 -1.72 8.98 8.03
CA MET A 194 -0.43 9.02 8.71
C MET A 194 -0.03 10.45 9.08
N ALA A 195 -0.32 11.44 8.22
CA ALA A 195 -0.07 12.84 8.51
C ALA A 195 -0.87 13.31 9.74
N GLU A 196 -2.16 12.97 9.81
CA GLU A 196 -2.99 13.29 10.97
C GLU A 196 -2.48 12.56 12.23
N ALA A 197 -2.09 11.29 12.13
CA ALA A 197 -1.53 10.55 13.26
C ALA A 197 -0.17 11.09 13.72
N MET A 198 0.68 11.56 12.81
CA MET A 198 1.95 12.21 13.13
C MET A 198 1.74 13.49 13.94
N ASP A 199 0.72 14.28 13.61
CA ASP A 199 0.40 15.52 14.31
C ASP A 199 -0.33 15.24 15.64
N LEU A 200 -1.17 14.21 15.69
CA LEU A 200 -1.99 13.86 16.87
C LEU A 200 -1.21 13.13 17.97
N ARG A 201 -0.32 12.19 17.61
CA ARG A 201 0.36 11.33 18.59
C ARG A 201 1.48 12.10 19.26
N ASP A 202 1.48 12.23 20.57
CA ASP A 202 2.59 12.86 21.29
C ASP A 202 3.80 11.92 21.34
N ALA A 203 4.94 12.35 20.78
CA ALA A 203 6.18 11.56 20.78
C ALA A 203 6.75 11.39 22.20
N GLN A 204 6.53 12.37 23.08
CA GLN A 204 7.01 12.31 24.47
C GLN A 204 6.19 11.35 25.34
N SER A 205 5.05 10.88 24.83
CA SER A 205 4.17 9.98 25.56
C SER A 205 4.66 8.52 25.60
N HIS A 206 5.43 8.06 24.60
CA HIS A 206 5.88 6.66 24.54
C HIS A 206 7.03 6.40 23.53
N PRO A 207 8.06 5.61 23.88
CA PRO A 207 9.20 5.29 23.00
C PRO A 207 8.81 4.70 21.64
N ASP A 208 7.83 3.78 21.61
CA ASP A 208 7.36 3.20 20.35
C ASP A 208 6.78 4.25 19.38
N ILE A 209 6.11 5.29 19.88
CA ILE A 209 5.56 6.35 19.01
C ILE A 209 6.71 7.16 18.43
N GLU A 210 7.67 7.58 19.25
CA GLU A 210 8.86 8.29 18.81
C GLU A 210 9.60 7.51 17.71
N MET A 211 9.87 6.23 17.95
CA MET A 211 10.48 5.34 16.98
C MET A 211 9.63 5.20 15.71
N ALA A 212 8.32 5.02 15.85
CA ALA A 212 7.43 4.91 14.69
C ALA A 212 7.38 6.20 13.85
N LYS A 213 7.41 7.37 14.50
CA LYS A 213 7.53 8.65 13.79
C LYS A 213 8.84 8.75 13.03
N GLN A 214 9.96 8.42 13.67
CA GLN A 214 11.28 8.43 13.01
C GLN A 214 11.29 7.49 11.80
N VAL A 215 10.90 6.22 11.99
CA VAL A 215 10.88 5.24 10.91
C VAL A 215 9.94 5.70 9.80
N TRP A 216 8.78 6.28 10.11
CA TRP A 216 7.87 6.81 9.09
C TRP A 216 8.52 7.92 8.26
N ARG A 217 9.26 8.84 8.87
CA ARG A 217 10.03 9.90 8.16
C ARG A 217 11.06 9.32 7.20
N GLU A 218 11.78 8.29 7.62
CA GLU A 218 12.74 7.58 6.78
C GLU A 218 12.02 6.87 5.61
N LEU A 219 10.88 6.21 5.89
CA LEU A 219 10.09 5.51 4.89
C LEU A 219 9.56 6.47 3.80
N ILE A 220 8.94 7.59 4.18
CA ILE A 220 8.32 8.51 3.21
C ILE A 220 9.37 9.23 2.34
N THR A 221 10.57 9.46 2.85
CA THR A 221 11.63 10.19 2.13
C THR A 221 12.43 9.31 1.17
N GLU A 222 12.44 7.98 1.36
CA GLU A 222 13.32 7.09 0.60
C GLU A 222 12.60 5.93 -0.11
N PRO A 223 12.04 4.92 0.58
CA PRO A 223 11.48 3.76 -0.12
C PRO A 223 10.02 3.90 -0.55
N LEU A 224 9.18 4.69 0.13
CA LEU A 224 7.72 4.55 0.01
C LEU A 224 7.20 4.83 -1.41
N TYR A 225 7.80 5.77 -2.13
CA TYR A 225 7.39 6.09 -3.50
C TYR A 225 7.48 4.89 -4.45
N ARG A 226 8.33 3.89 -4.16
CA ARG A 226 8.50 2.68 -4.99
C ARG A 226 7.22 1.84 -5.07
N LEU A 227 6.30 2.00 -4.09
CA LEU A 227 5.00 1.35 -4.09
C LEU A 227 4.07 1.82 -5.21
N LEU A 228 4.32 3.00 -5.79
CA LEU A 228 3.50 3.55 -6.87
C LEU A 228 3.61 2.72 -8.16
N ARG A 229 4.71 1.98 -8.36
CA ARG A 229 5.01 1.13 -9.53
C ARG A 229 4.76 1.79 -10.90
N CYS A 230 4.75 3.12 -10.93
CA CYS A 230 4.63 3.95 -12.12
C CYS A 230 5.87 4.83 -12.21
N GLY A 231 6.69 4.65 -13.26
CA GLY A 231 7.99 5.32 -13.39
C GLY A 231 7.91 6.85 -13.25
N ILE A 232 6.91 7.46 -13.89
CA ILE A 232 6.67 8.91 -13.84
C ILE A 232 6.27 9.33 -12.43
N CYS A 233 5.32 8.64 -11.80
CA CYS A 233 4.86 8.99 -10.45
C CYS A 233 5.97 8.78 -9.41
N MET A 234 6.78 7.73 -9.54
CA MET A 234 7.95 7.50 -8.70
C MET A 234 8.96 8.64 -8.82
N ALA A 235 9.27 9.08 -10.05
CA ALA A 235 10.19 10.19 -10.28
C ALA A 235 9.66 11.51 -9.71
N HIS A 236 8.38 11.82 -9.93
CA HIS A 236 7.74 13.02 -9.39
C HIS A 236 7.72 13.00 -7.86
N MET A 237 7.32 11.88 -7.27
CA MET A 237 7.27 11.74 -5.82
C MET A 237 8.67 11.83 -5.21
N ARG A 238 9.67 11.18 -5.83
CA ARG A 238 11.08 11.29 -5.44
C ARG A 238 11.57 12.74 -5.48
N HIS A 239 11.21 13.49 -6.52
CA HIS A 239 11.58 14.91 -6.62
C HIS A 239 10.94 15.74 -5.50
N ILE A 240 9.66 15.54 -5.22
CA ILE A 240 8.94 16.23 -4.13
C ILE A 240 9.58 15.94 -2.77
N VAL A 241 9.86 14.68 -2.45
CA VAL A 241 10.45 14.33 -1.15
C VAL A 241 11.90 14.78 -1.01
N GLN A 242 12.63 14.97 -2.13
CA GLN A 242 13.96 15.57 -2.13
C GLN A 242 13.90 17.08 -1.94
N GLU A 243 12.96 17.76 -2.61
CA GLU A 243 12.72 19.20 -2.47
C GLU A 243 12.34 19.56 -1.03
N LEU A 244 11.46 18.75 -0.41
CA LEU A 244 10.90 19.00 0.92
C LEU A 244 11.57 18.15 2.01
N ARG A 245 12.80 17.67 1.79
CA ARG A 245 13.47 16.73 2.71
C ARG A 245 13.65 17.33 4.10
N SER A 246 14.03 18.61 4.19
CA SER A 246 14.19 19.31 5.47
C SER A 246 12.90 19.30 6.27
N GLU A 247 11.79 19.67 5.65
CA GLU A 247 10.48 19.77 6.25
C GLU A 247 9.94 18.39 6.65
N LEU A 248 10.14 17.38 5.80
CA LEU A 248 9.74 15.99 6.05
C LEU A 248 10.53 15.32 7.18
N LEU A 249 11.71 15.84 7.54
CA LEU A 249 12.53 15.32 8.64
C LEU A 249 12.43 16.16 9.91
N ASP A 250 11.90 17.38 9.83
CA ASP A 250 11.72 18.29 10.97
C ASP A 250 10.56 17.81 11.88
N GLU A 251 10.84 17.74 13.18
CA GLU A 251 9.88 17.31 14.19
C GLU A 251 8.79 18.33 14.48
N SER A 252 9.06 19.61 14.19
CA SER A 252 8.13 20.72 14.39
C SER A 252 7.15 20.91 13.23
N THR A 253 7.35 20.16 12.12
CA THR A 253 6.49 20.21 10.95
C THR A 253 5.09 19.71 11.25
N GLN A 254 4.08 20.49 10.84
CA GLN A 254 2.69 20.04 10.79
C GLN A 254 2.48 19.19 9.53
N TYR A 255 2.52 17.86 9.68
CA TYR A 255 2.48 16.92 8.56
C TYR A 255 1.16 17.01 7.80
N LYS A 256 0.04 17.26 8.50
CA LYS A 256 -1.28 17.44 7.87
C LYS A 256 -1.23 18.53 6.79
N LEU A 257 -0.70 19.71 7.15
CA LEU A 257 -0.60 20.85 6.23
C LEU A 257 0.41 20.60 5.11
N LEU A 258 1.55 19.97 5.44
CA LEU A 258 2.58 19.64 4.45
C LEU A 258 2.03 18.70 3.37
N TRP A 259 1.37 17.60 3.76
CA TRP A 259 0.83 16.63 2.82
C TRP A 259 -0.38 17.16 2.05
N PHE A 260 -1.19 18.03 2.64
CA PHE A 260 -2.21 18.81 1.93
C PHE A 260 -1.61 19.63 0.79
N ASN A 261 -0.56 20.42 1.08
CA ASN A 261 0.10 21.27 0.09
C ASN A 261 0.75 20.45 -1.03
N ILE A 262 1.40 19.34 -0.67
CA ILE A 262 1.97 18.40 -1.64
C ILE A 262 0.88 17.83 -2.55
N HIS A 263 -0.24 17.36 -1.99
CA HIS A 263 -1.34 16.78 -2.76
C HIS A 263 -1.93 17.80 -3.74
N ASN A 264 -2.16 19.04 -3.30
CA ASN A 264 -2.63 20.13 -4.16
C ASN A 264 -1.63 20.50 -5.27
N LYS A 265 -0.31 20.52 -4.98
CA LYS A 265 0.75 20.74 -5.99
C LYS A 265 0.75 19.65 -7.07
N VAL A 266 0.45 18.40 -6.70
CA VAL A 266 0.36 17.29 -7.67
C VAL A 266 -0.92 17.37 -8.50
N THR A 267 -2.05 17.71 -7.87
CA THR A 267 -3.34 17.85 -8.57
C THR A 267 -3.33 19.01 -9.56
N SER A 268 -2.75 20.16 -9.21
CA SER A 268 -2.62 21.30 -10.12
C SER A 268 -1.71 21.01 -11.31
N LYS A 269 -0.63 20.22 -11.12
CA LYS A 269 0.26 19.81 -12.23
C LYS A 269 -0.41 18.82 -13.20
N ARG A 270 -1.33 17.96 -12.74
CA ARG A 270 -2.09 17.06 -13.63
C ARG A 270 -2.90 17.81 -14.67
N MET A 271 -3.36 19.02 -14.35
CA MET A 271 -4.11 19.91 -15.24
C MET A 271 -3.37 20.24 -16.54
N TYR A 272 -2.03 20.17 -16.55
CA TYR A 272 -1.20 20.52 -17.71
C TYR A 272 -0.86 19.33 -18.63
N TYR A 273 -1.11 18.08 -18.22
CA TYR A 273 -0.77 16.88 -19.01
C TYR A 273 -1.97 16.25 -19.73
N THR A 274 -3.21 16.65 -19.39
CA THR A 274 -4.43 16.31 -20.11
C THR A 274 -4.73 17.35 -21.18
N SER A 275 -3.84 17.50 -22.17
CA SER A 275 -4.08 18.24 -23.41
C SER A 275 -4.28 17.24 -24.55
N GLY A 276 -5.41 16.54 -24.51
CA GLY A 276 -5.82 15.56 -25.52
C GLY A 276 -7.08 14.84 -25.03
N ASP A 277 -8.22 15.40 -25.41
CA ASP A 277 -9.59 14.98 -25.09
C ASP A 277 -10.16 15.42 -23.74
N ALA A 278 -11.29 16.12 -23.86
CA ALA A 278 -12.06 16.75 -22.82
C ALA A 278 -12.65 15.71 -21.84
N LEU A 279 -12.20 15.76 -20.59
CA LEU A 279 -13.06 15.52 -19.44
C LEU A 279 -13.22 16.86 -18.73
N SER A 280 -14.31 17.55 -19.05
CA SER A 280 -14.74 18.84 -18.53
C SER A 280 -15.18 18.77 -17.05
N GLY A 281 -14.30 18.29 -16.18
CA GLY A 281 -14.38 18.50 -14.75
C GLY A 281 -13.16 19.29 -14.34
N THR A 282 -13.33 20.56 -14.00
CA THR A 282 -12.35 21.28 -13.17
C THR A 282 -12.05 20.40 -11.96
N GLN A 283 -10.88 19.73 -11.94
CA GLN A 283 -10.40 19.07 -10.72
C GLN A 283 -10.14 20.19 -9.72
N SER A 284 -11.06 20.38 -8.78
CA SER A 284 -10.94 21.39 -7.75
C SER A 284 -9.72 21.06 -6.88
N THR A 285 -8.83 22.04 -6.73
CA THR A 285 -7.85 22.02 -5.65
C THR A 285 -8.60 21.84 -4.34
N TYR A 286 -8.11 20.95 -3.50
CA TYR A 286 -8.68 20.63 -2.21
C TYR A 286 -8.58 21.88 -1.32
N SER A 287 -9.71 22.33 -0.78
CA SER A 287 -9.82 23.55 0.03
C SER A 287 -9.38 23.31 1.47
N GLU A 288 -9.00 24.38 2.18
CA GLU A 288 -8.67 24.28 3.61
C GLU A 288 -9.87 23.82 4.46
N SER A 289 -11.10 24.17 4.07
CA SER A 289 -12.31 23.68 4.73
C SER A 289 -12.45 22.17 4.60
N GLU A 290 -12.21 21.63 3.40
CA GLU A 290 -12.26 20.17 3.19
C GLU A 290 -11.16 19.45 3.97
N LEU A 291 -9.97 20.06 4.10
CA LEU A 291 -8.89 19.54 4.94
C LEU A 291 -9.31 19.41 6.40
N GLU A 292 -9.91 20.45 6.98
CA GLU A 292 -10.33 20.40 8.38
C GLU A 292 -11.48 19.40 8.60
N GLU A 293 -12.40 19.28 7.65
CA GLU A 293 -13.46 18.27 7.71
C GLU A 293 -12.90 16.83 7.64
N ASP A 294 -11.96 16.56 6.74
CA ASP A 294 -11.33 15.24 6.65
C ASP A 294 -10.43 14.96 7.85
N ALA A 295 -9.73 15.97 8.38
CA ALA A 295 -8.96 15.84 9.61
C ALA A 295 -9.85 15.49 10.80
N ALA A 296 -10.99 16.18 10.95
CA ALA A 296 -11.97 15.89 11.98
C ALA A 296 -12.57 14.49 11.83
N PHE A 297 -12.81 14.03 10.60
CA PHE A 297 -13.23 12.65 10.32
C PHE A 297 -12.15 11.63 10.67
N MET A 298 -10.90 11.87 10.27
CA MET A 298 -9.77 10.98 10.56
C MET A 298 -9.50 10.89 12.06
N ARG A 299 -9.53 12.01 12.79
CA ARG A 299 -9.36 12.02 14.24
C ARG A 299 -10.30 11.06 14.95
N GLN A 300 -11.56 10.97 14.52
CA GLN A 300 -12.54 10.04 15.10
C GLN A 300 -12.12 8.57 14.97
N GLY A 301 -11.42 8.20 13.89
CA GLY A 301 -10.86 6.86 13.70
C GLY A 301 -9.50 6.64 14.35
N LEU A 302 -8.81 7.72 14.74
CA LEU A 302 -7.50 7.67 15.43
C LEU A 302 -7.62 7.80 16.95
N VAL A 303 -8.80 8.12 17.50
CA VAL A 303 -8.99 8.15 18.95
C VAL A 303 -8.77 6.74 19.51
N PRO A 304 -7.88 6.57 20.51
CA PRO A 304 -7.54 5.26 21.07
C PRO A 304 -8.69 4.57 21.81
#